data_AF-A0A2D4N9K2-F1
#
_entry.id   AF-A0A2D4N9K2-F1
#
_cell.length_a   1.000
_cell.length_b   1.000
_cell.length_c   1.000
_cell.angle_alpha   90.00
_cell.angle_beta   90.00
_cell.angle_gamma   90.00
#
_symmetry.space_group_name_H-M   'P 1'
#
loop_
_entity.id
_entity.type
_entity.pdbx_description
1 polymer ?
#
loop_
_entity_poly.entity_id
_entity_poly.type
_entity_poly.pdbx_seq_one_letter_code
_entity_poly.pdbx_strand_id
1 'polypeptide(L)'
;HGPDMEEFQDKVKTQGVFKVEDEERDLKFQIGELANMLISKLEFLGISRQSISNFHMLLLQTETRIADWREGALQGNYLKRKLQDAAEQLKQYEINAAPKGWSCHWDRYALFSPFHLSPLTSQT
;
A
#
# COMPACT_ATOMS: atom_id res chain seq x y z
N HIS A 1 19.16 37.80 -42.92
CA HIS A 1 18.08 37.43 -41.99
C HIS A 1 17.74 35.96 -42.22
N GLY A 2 18.30 35.05 -41.43
CA GLY A 2 17.92 33.63 -41.44
C GLY A 2 16.92 33.41 -40.30
N PRO A 3 15.79 32.71 -40.51
CA PRO A 3 14.78 32.55 -39.48
C PRO A 3 15.25 31.57 -38.40
N ASP A 4 15.11 32.05 -37.16
CA ASP A 4 14.89 31.38 -35.88
C ASP A 4 15.10 29.87 -35.80
N MET A 5 16.31 29.47 -35.42
CA MET A 5 16.63 28.12 -34.97
C MET A 5 16.10 27.83 -33.54
N GLU A 6 15.73 28.87 -32.79
CA GLU A 6 15.15 28.78 -31.44
C GLU A 6 13.65 28.39 -31.46
N GLU A 7 12.87 28.89 -32.42
CA GLU A 7 11.41 28.63 -32.48
C GLU A 7 11.08 27.16 -32.85
N PHE A 8 12.00 26.48 -33.53
CA PHE A 8 11.85 25.06 -33.91
C PHE A 8 12.14 24.09 -32.76
N GLN A 9 13.05 24.44 -31.85
CA GLN A 9 13.33 23.63 -30.65
C GLN A 9 12.19 23.70 -29.63
N ASP A 10 11.54 24.86 -29.52
CA ASP A 10 10.41 25.05 -28.61
C ASP A 10 9.16 24.28 -29.06
N LYS A 11 8.88 24.25 -30.38
CA LYS A 11 7.79 23.45 -30.97
C LYS A 11 8.00 21.95 -30.80
N VAL A 12 9.22 21.44 -30.92
CA VAL A 12 9.54 20.01 -30.76
C VAL A 12 9.47 19.57 -29.29
N LYS A 13 9.95 20.39 -28.34
CA LYS A 13 9.81 20.13 -26.90
C LYS A 13 8.36 20.12 -26.46
N THR A 14 7.59 21.11 -26.93
CA THR A 14 6.17 21.27 -26.59
C THR A 14 5.35 20.09 -27.12
N GLN A 15 5.59 19.65 -28.36
CA GLN A 15 4.87 18.51 -28.96
C GLN A 15 5.24 17.15 -28.34
N GLY A 16 6.44 17.00 -27.80
CA GLY A 16 6.86 15.81 -27.04
C GLY A 16 6.20 15.71 -25.67
N VAL A 17 6.06 16.85 -24.96
CA VAL A 17 5.38 16.91 -23.65
C VAL A 17 3.88 16.60 -23.80
N PHE A 18 3.21 17.19 -24.79
CA PHE A 18 1.79 16.92 -25.04
C PHE A 18 1.48 15.45 -25.40
N LYS A 19 2.40 14.74 -26.07
CA LYS A 19 2.23 13.31 -26.41
C LYS A 19 2.35 12.41 -25.18
N VAL A 20 3.32 12.66 -24.30
CA VAL A 20 3.55 11.85 -23.09
C VAL A 20 2.38 12.03 -22.10
N GLU A 21 1.85 13.23 -21.97
CA GLU A 21 0.66 13.49 -21.14
C GLU A 21 -0.60 12.80 -21.67
N ASP A 22 -0.74 12.68 -23.00
CA ASP A 22 -1.86 11.97 -23.62
C ASP A 22 -1.75 10.45 -23.40
N GLU A 23 -0.56 9.89 -23.54
CA GLU A 23 -0.28 8.48 -23.25
C GLU A 23 -0.49 8.12 -21.78
N GLU A 24 -0.08 8.99 -20.84
CA GLU A 24 -0.31 8.77 -19.41
C GLU A 24 -1.81 8.84 -19.06
N ARG A 25 -2.56 9.76 -19.69
CA ARG A 25 -4.01 9.86 -19.53
C ARG A 25 -4.73 8.63 -20.08
N ASP A 26 -4.34 8.17 -21.27
CA ASP A 26 -4.91 6.97 -21.88
C ASP A 26 -4.60 5.73 -21.02
N LEU A 27 -3.37 5.60 -20.51
CA LEU A 27 -2.99 4.52 -19.61
C LEU A 27 -3.83 4.53 -18.32
N LYS A 28 -4.03 5.70 -17.69
CA LYS A 28 -4.89 5.84 -16.51
C LYS A 28 -6.33 5.42 -16.80
N PHE A 29 -6.84 5.78 -17.98
CA PHE A 29 -8.18 5.37 -18.41
C PHE A 29 -8.27 3.85 -18.58
N GLN A 30 -7.30 3.23 -19.27
CA GLN A 30 -7.24 1.77 -19.43
C GLN A 30 -7.14 1.04 -18.08
N ILE A 31 -6.32 1.55 -17.14
CA ILE A 31 -6.24 1.01 -15.78
C ILE A 31 -7.60 1.10 -15.08
N GLY A 32 -8.29 2.24 -15.19
CA GLY A 32 -9.61 2.44 -14.60
C GLY A 32 -10.65 1.45 -15.14
N GLU A 33 -10.72 1.29 -16.46
CA GLU A 33 -11.63 0.36 -17.13
C GLU A 33 -11.35 -1.10 -16.75
N LEU A 34 -10.07 -1.49 -16.76
CA LEU A 34 -9.66 -2.84 -16.36
C LEU A 34 -9.97 -3.10 -14.88
N ALA A 35 -9.67 -2.15 -13.99
CA ALA A 35 -9.98 -2.27 -12.58
C ALA A 35 -11.49 -2.41 -12.35
N ASN A 36 -12.30 -1.58 -13.00
CA ASN A 36 -13.75 -1.63 -12.89
C ASN A 36 -14.30 -2.97 -13.39
N MET A 37 -13.86 -3.42 -14.57
CA MET A 37 -14.25 -4.73 -15.13
C MET A 37 -13.91 -5.88 -14.17
N LEU A 38 -12.72 -5.88 -13.60
CA LEU A 38 -12.29 -6.93 -12.67
C LEU A 38 -13.10 -6.88 -11.36
N ILE A 39 -13.34 -5.69 -10.82
CA ILE A 39 -14.18 -5.52 -9.61
C ILE A 39 -15.59 -6.05 -9.87
N SER A 40 -16.23 -5.67 -10.98
CA SER A 40 -17.57 -6.17 -11.32
C SER A 40 -17.61 -7.69 -11.52
N LYS A 41 -16.56 -8.30 -12.09
CA LYS A 41 -16.46 -9.77 -12.20
C LYS A 41 -16.37 -10.44 -10.82
N LEU A 42 -15.59 -9.88 -9.89
CA LEU A 42 -15.46 -10.41 -8.54
C LEU A 42 -16.78 -10.29 -7.76
N GLU A 43 -17.47 -9.16 -7.88
CA GLU A 43 -18.79 -8.95 -7.27
C GLU A 43 -19.83 -9.94 -7.82
N PHE A 44 -19.83 -10.16 -9.14
CA PHE A 44 -20.70 -11.15 -9.79
C PHE A 44 -20.45 -12.58 -9.26
N LEU A 45 -19.20 -12.93 -8.96
CA LEU A 45 -18.83 -14.21 -8.34
C LEU A 45 -19.18 -14.30 -6.84
N GLY A 46 -19.79 -13.26 -6.26
CA GLY A 46 -20.15 -13.21 -4.85
C GLY A 46 -18.99 -12.91 -3.91
N ILE A 47 -17.82 -12.53 -4.45
CA ILE A 47 -16.68 -12.11 -3.65
C ILE A 47 -16.91 -10.64 -3.26
N SER A 48 -17.23 -10.42 -1.99
CA SER A 48 -17.50 -9.07 -1.47
C SER A 48 -16.68 -8.79 -0.22
N ARG A 49 -16.47 -7.49 0.07
CA ARG A 49 -15.73 -7.04 1.26
C ARG A 49 -16.51 -7.22 2.57
N GLN A 50 -17.78 -7.59 2.51
CA GLN A 50 -18.65 -7.66 3.69
C GLN A 50 -18.26 -8.78 4.67
N SER A 51 -17.57 -9.82 4.19
CA SER A 51 -17.13 -10.96 5.00
C SER A 51 -15.66 -10.87 5.45
N ILE A 52 -14.94 -9.81 5.07
CA ILE A 52 -13.49 -9.71 5.29
C ILE A 52 -13.22 -8.81 6.50
N SER A 53 -12.62 -9.40 7.55
CA SER A 53 -12.11 -8.66 8.70
C SER A 53 -11.06 -7.63 8.30
N ASN A 54 -10.98 -6.51 9.04
CA ASN A 54 -9.93 -5.50 8.87
C ASN A 54 -8.51 -6.12 8.92
N PHE A 55 -8.32 -7.17 9.74
CA PHE A 55 -7.04 -7.88 9.80
C PHE A 55 -6.74 -8.71 8.56
N HIS A 56 -7.75 -9.35 7.96
CA HIS A 56 -7.57 -10.05 6.69
C HIS A 56 -7.19 -9.07 5.58
N MET A 57 -7.81 -7.88 5.56
CA MET A 57 -7.42 -6.81 4.64
C MET A 57 -5.99 -6.33 4.90
N LEU A 58 -5.61 -6.14 6.17
CA LEU A 58 -4.26 -5.72 6.54
C LEU A 58 -3.20 -6.72 6.09
N LEU A 59 -3.47 -8.01 6.26
CA LEU A 59 -2.61 -9.11 5.81
C LEU A 59 -2.45 -9.09 4.28
N LEU A 60 -3.57 -9.17 3.54
CA LEU A 60 -3.55 -9.20 2.08
C LEU A 60 -2.81 -7.98 1.50
N GLN A 61 -3.10 -6.78 2.02
CA GLN A 61 -2.41 -5.58 1.57
C GLN A 61 -0.91 -5.60 1.86
N THR A 62 -0.50 -6.17 2.99
CA THR A 62 0.93 -6.28 3.36
C THR A 62 1.66 -7.23 2.42
N GLU A 63 1.05 -8.38 2.12
CA GLU A 63 1.62 -9.38 1.20
C GLU A 63 1.75 -8.82 -0.22
N THR A 64 0.68 -8.21 -0.77
CA THR A 64 0.71 -7.60 -2.11
C THR A 64 1.79 -6.52 -2.21
N ARG A 65 1.87 -5.59 -1.24
CA ARG A 65 2.88 -4.52 -1.27
C ARG A 65 4.32 -5.05 -1.19
N ILE A 66 4.55 -6.16 -0.48
CA ILE A 66 5.87 -6.80 -0.44
C ILE A 66 6.20 -7.44 -1.79
N ALA A 67 5.23 -8.11 -2.43
CA ALA A 67 5.41 -8.68 -3.76
C ALA A 67 5.74 -7.59 -4.80
N ASP A 68 4.94 -6.52 -4.86
CA ASP A 68 5.15 -5.40 -5.78
C ASP A 68 6.53 -4.72 -5.58
N TRP A 69 6.98 -4.61 -4.33
CA TRP A 69 8.31 -4.07 -4.03
C TRP A 69 9.44 -5.00 -4.48
N ARG A 70 9.29 -6.31 -4.31
CA ARG A 70 10.27 -7.30 -4.77
C ARG A 70 10.40 -7.32 -6.29
N GLU A 71 9.31 -7.02 -7.00
CA GLU A 71 9.29 -6.88 -8.46
C GLU A 71 9.81 -5.51 -8.93
N GLY A 72 10.10 -4.58 -8.02
CA GLY A 72 10.59 -3.24 -8.35
C GLY A 72 9.50 -2.25 -8.77
N ALA A 73 8.23 -2.64 -8.69
CA ALA A 73 7.07 -1.81 -9.02
C ALA A 73 6.69 -0.82 -7.91
N LEU A 74 7.16 -1.05 -6.67
CA LEU A 74 6.88 -0.20 -5.52
C LEU A 74 8.14 0.45 -4.95
N GLN A 75 8.08 1.74 -4.60
CA GLN A 75 9.21 2.44 -3.98
C GLN A 75 9.41 1.97 -2.53
N GLY A 76 10.66 1.66 -2.16
CA GLY A 76 11.00 1.17 -0.81
C GLY A 76 10.62 2.13 0.33
N ASN A 77 10.76 3.44 0.13
CA ASN A 77 10.36 4.44 1.13
C ASN A 77 8.85 4.45 1.38
N TYR A 78 8.05 4.27 0.33
CA TYR A 78 6.61 4.15 0.45
C TYR A 78 6.22 2.86 1.18
N LEU A 79 6.84 1.72 0.80
CA LEU A 79 6.61 0.45 1.47
C LEU A 79 6.93 0.55 2.97
N LYS A 80 8.11 1.10 3.32
CA LYS A 80 8.52 1.27 4.73
C LYS A 80 7.46 2.01 5.53
N ARG A 81 6.95 3.13 5.03
CA ARG A 81 5.88 3.89 5.70
C ARG A 81 4.62 3.04 5.88
N LYS A 82 4.17 2.33 4.84
CA LYS A 82 2.98 1.46 4.92
C LYS A 82 3.15 0.30 5.90
N LEU A 83 4.34 -0.28 6.00
CA LEU A 83 4.62 -1.31 7.00
C LEU A 83 4.65 -0.75 8.43
N GLN A 84 5.14 0.47 8.62
CA GLN A 84 5.08 1.16 9.91
C GLN A 84 3.64 1.48 10.33
N ASP A 85 2.81 1.97 9.39
CA ASP A 85 1.38 2.21 9.65
C ASP A 85 0.63 0.92 10.04
N ALA A 86 0.99 -0.21 9.41
CA ALA A 86 0.43 -1.52 9.75
C ALA A 86 0.89 -2.01 11.13
N ALA A 87 2.16 -1.84 11.46
CA ALA A 87 2.71 -2.18 12.76
C ALA A 87 2.06 -1.38 13.90
N GLU A 88 1.82 -0.07 13.69
CA GLU A 88 1.14 0.75 14.69
C GLU A 88 -0.33 0.30 14.88
N GLN A 89 -1.04 -0.04 13.80
CA GLN A 89 -2.39 -0.60 13.91
C GLN A 89 -2.44 -1.89 14.74
N LEU A 90 -1.45 -2.78 14.56
CA LEU A 90 -1.32 -4.00 15.36
C LEU A 90 -1.02 -3.70 16.83
N LYS A 91 -0.11 -2.76 17.09
CA LYS A 91 0.22 -2.33 18.46
C LYS A 91 -0.99 -1.75 19.19
N GLN A 92 -1.79 -0.92 18.53
CA GLN A 92 -3.03 -0.40 19.10
C GLN A 92 -4.02 -1.53 19.43
N TYR A 93 -4.10 -2.55 18.59
CA TYR A 93 -4.90 -3.74 18.88
C TYR A 93 -4.38 -4.51 20.09
N GLU A 94 -3.06 -4.73 20.19
CA GLU A 94 -2.44 -5.40 21.34
C GLU A 94 -2.78 -4.70 22.66
N ILE A 95 -2.72 -3.36 22.69
CA ILE A 95 -3.09 -2.55 23.86
C ILE A 95 -4.58 -2.70 24.19
N ASN A 96 -5.45 -2.65 23.18
CA ASN A 96 -6.90 -2.77 23.38
C ASN A 96 -7.34 -4.19 23.79
N ALA A 97 -6.60 -5.21 23.36
CA ALA A 97 -6.82 -6.60 23.74
C ALA A 97 -6.24 -6.92 25.13
N ALA A 98 -5.31 -6.11 25.64
CA ALA A 98 -4.70 -6.30 26.95
C ALA A 98 -5.66 -5.90 28.08
N PRO A 99 -5.82 -6.73 29.14
CA PRO A 99 -6.56 -6.34 30.33
C PRO A 99 -5.95 -5.11 31.02
N LYS A 100 -6.77 -4.31 31.73
CA LYS A 100 -6.28 -3.15 32.49
C LYS A 100 -5.14 -3.55 33.43
N GLY A 101 -4.01 -2.84 33.35
CA GLY A 101 -2.81 -3.12 34.16
C GLY A 101 -1.84 -4.12 33.53
N TRP A 102 -2.13 -4.65 32.34
CA TRP A 102 -1.28 -5.56 31.59
C TRP A 102 -0.87 -4.99 30.23
N SER A 103 0.35 -5.29 29.79
CA SER A 103 0.81 -5.05 28.43
C SER A 103 0.89 -6.38 27.70
N CYS A 104 0.30 -6.44 26.51
CA CYS A 104 0.43 -7.57 25.60
C CYS A 104 1.55 -7.27 24.61
N HIS A 105 2.52 -8.17 24.50
CA HIS A 105 3.64 -8.06 23.58
C HIS A 105 3.68 -9.27 22.66
N TRP A 106 3.85 -9.01 21.37
CA TRP A 106 4.19 -10.04 20.41
C TRP A 106 5.71 -10.17 20.27
N ASP A 107 6.24 -11.38 20.42
CA ASP A 107 7.64 -11.70 20.21
C ASP A 107 7.79 -12.87 19.23
N ARG A 108 8.45 -12.58 18.10
CA ARG A 108 8.77 -13.56 17.05
C ARG A 108 9.70 -14.66 17.55
N TYR A 109 10.54 -14.39 18.55
CA TYR A 109 11.57 -15.31 19.04
C TYR A 109 11.15 -16.04 20.33
N ALA A 110 9.96 -15.77 20.86
CA ALA A 110 9.47 -16.44 22.05
C ALA A 110 9.20 -17.93 21.76
N LEU A 111 9.95 -18.80 22.45
CA LEU A 111 9.95 -20.25 22.20
C LEU A 111 8.67 -20.97 22.63
N PHE A 112 7.87 -20.37 23.53
CA PHE A 112 6.74 -21.03 24.19
C PHE A 112 5.37 -20.39 23.91
N SER A 113 5.32 -19.07 23.70
CA SER A 113 4.12 -18.36 23.28
C SER A 113 4.53 -17.07 22.58
N PRO A 114 4.06 -16.80 21.34
CA PRO A 114 4.37 -15.57 20.65
C PRO A 114 3.70 -14.34 21.30
N PHE A 115 2.73 -14.54 22.19
CA PHE A 115 2.11 -13.47 22.97
C PHE A 115 2.48 -13.61 24.45
N HIS A 116 3.02 -12.53 25.02
CA HIS A 116 3.35 -12.44 26.44
C HIS A 116 2.58 -11.29 27.09
N LEU A 117 1.97 -11.56 28.24
CA LEU A 117 1.32 -10.55 29.07
C LEU A 117 2.24 -10.20 30.25
N SER A 118 2.60 -8.93 30.39
CA SER A 118 3.38 -8.43 31.53
C SER A 118 2.61 -7.36 32.31
N PRO A 119 2.71 -7.29 33.65
CA PRO A 119 2.15 -6.18 34.41
C PRO A 119 2.82 -4.85 34.01
N LEU A 120 2.05 -3.77 33.81
CA LEU A 120 2.63 -2.45 33.49
C LEU A 120 3.58 -1.94 34.58
N THR A 121 3.42 -2.40 35.82
CA THR A 121 4.26 -2.02 36.96
C THR A 121 5.69 -2.56 36.91
N SER A 122 6.00 -3.45 35.96
CA SER A 122 7.33 -4.09 35.84
C SER A 122 8.22 -3.46 34.77
N GLN A 123 7.76 -2.44 34.03
CA GLN A 123 8.55 -1.70 33.05
C GLN A 123 9.17 -0.45 33.70
N THR A 124 10.29 -0.63 34.42
CA THR A 124 11.22 0.44 34.83
C THR A 124 12.63 0.04 34.45
#